data_AF-A0A949E2W1-F1
#
_entry.id   AF-A0A949E2W1-F1
#
_cell.length_a   1.000
_cell.length_b   1.000
_cell.length_c   1.000
_cell.angle_alpha   90.00
_cell.angle_beta   90.00
_cell.angle_gamma   90.00
#
_symmetry.space_group_name_H-M   'P 1'
#
loop_
_entity.id
_entity.type
_entity.pdbx_description
1 polymer ?
#
loop_
_entity_poly.entity_id
_entity_poly.type
_entity_poly.pdbx_seq_one_letter_code
_entity_poly.pdbx_strand_id
1 'polypeptide(L)' 'MSPRITTDRPPPRREAADRFLAGRIDYERTQSMPNSEEALKLDRMRELLRRLGNPQESMPIVHVAGTKGKGSTAAMIAA' A
#
# COMPACT_ATOMS: atom_id res chain seq x y z
N MET A 1 43.63 19.20 23.45
CA MET A 1 42.46 18.66 24.18
C MET A 1 41.22 19.20 23.46
N SER A 2 40.66 18.42 22.54
CA SER A 2 39.52 18.85 21.71
C SER A 2 38.31 17.97 22.05
N PRO A 3 37.14 18.54 22.42
CA PRO A 3 35.99 17.73 22.77
C PRO A 3 35.39 17.10 21.52
N ARG A 4 35.22 15.78 21.54
CA ARG A 4 34.38 15.05 20.59
C ARG A 4 32.92 15.40 20.86
N ILE A 5 32.28 16.11 19.93
CA ILE A 5 30.82 16.22 19.87
C ILE A 5 30.30 14.82 19.53
N THR A 6 29.83 14.09 20.54
CA THR A 6 28.99 12.91 20.34
C THR A 6 27.66 13.42 19.82
N THR A 7 27.39 13.19 18.54
CA THR A 7 26.05 13.33 17.97
C THR A 7 25.23 12.14 18.44
N ASP A 8 24.49 12.32 19.54
CA ASP A 8 23.35 11.47 19.87
C ASP A 8 22.20 11.80 18.91
N ARG A 9 22.28 11.27 17.68
CA ARG A 9 21.21 11.38 16.68
C ARG A 9 20.52 10.02 16.59
N PRO A 10 19.21 9.92 16.90
CA PRO A 10 18.47 8.67 16.70
C PRO A 10 18.55 8.24 15.22
N PRO A 11 18.58 6.92 14.93
CA PRO A 11 18.74 6.42 13.58
C PRO A 11 17.69 7.05 12.64
N PRO A 12 18.06 7.37 11.39
CA PRO A 12 17.20 8.15 10.50
C PRO A 12 15.87 7.42 10.29
N ARG A 13 14.76 8.07 10.66
CA ARG A 13 13.37 7.55 10.60
C ARG A 13 12.99 6.84 9.29
N ARG A 14 13.67 7.12 8.19
CA ARG A 14 13.41 6.55 6.86
C ARG A 14 13.74 5.06 6.79
N GLU A 15 14.92 4.63 7.24
CA GLU A 15 15.31 3.22 7.11
C GLU A 15 14.42 2.28 7.94
N ALA A 16 14.02 2.72 9.13
CA ALA A 16 13.07 2.01 9.96
C ALA A 16 11.66 1.98 9.35
N ALA A 17 11.21 3.07 8.74
CA ALA A 17 9.93 3.14 8.03
C ALA A 17 9.93 2.26 6.77
N ASP A 18 11.00 2.30 5.98
CA ASP A 18 11.17 1.51 4.76
C ASP A 18 11.17 0.01 5.10
N ARG A 19 11.86 -0.39 6.16
CA ARG A 19 11.85 -1.77 6.67
C ARG A 19 10.47 -2.21 7.16
N PHE A 20 9.76 -1.32 7.87
CA PHE A 20 8.40 -1.58 8.34
C PHE A 20 7.41 -1.76 7.18
N LEU A 21 7.51 -0.94 6.14
CA LEU A 21 6.67 -1.01 4.94
C LEU A 21 7.01 -2.22 4.09
N ALA A 22 8.31 -2.50 3.87
CA ALA A 22 8.78 -3.65 3.12
C ALA A 22 8.52 -4.99 3.83
N GLY A 23 8.29 -4.99 5.15
CA GLY A 23 7.87 -6.16 5.92
C GLY A 23 6.38 -6.53 5.75
N ARG A 24 5.60 -5.75 4.99
CA ARG A 24 4.21 -6.10 4.64
C ARG A 24 4.18 -7.01 3.42
N ILE A 25 3.09 -7.75 3.27
CA ILE A 25 2.92 -8.68 2.15
C ILE A 25 2.87 -7.89 0.84
N ASP A 26 3.83 -8.16 -0.03
CA ASP A 26 3.91 -7.61 -1.38
C ASP A 26 3.79 -8.76 -2.38
N TYR A 27 2.58 -8.94 -2.92
CA TYR A 27 2.28 -10.00 -3.87
C TYR A 27 2.88 -9.77 -5.26
N GLU A 28 3.39 -8.57 -5.56
CA GLU A 28 4.13 -8.32 -6.80
C GLU A 28 5.56 -8.85 -6.72
N ARG A 29 6.14 -8.87 -5.50
CA ARG A 29 7.47 -9.44 -5.21
C ARG A 29 7.44 -10.90 -4.78
N THR A 30 6.29 -11.39 -4.30
CA THR A 30 6.14 -12.80 -3.92
C THR A 30 6.00 -13.63 -5.19
N GLN A 31 7.06 -14.35 -5.58
CA GLN A 31 7.13 -15.13 -6.83
C GLN A 31 6.06 -16.24 -6.99
N SER A 32 5.27 -16.48 -5.95
CA SER A 32 4.13 -17.40 -6.00
C SER A 32 2.91 -16.66 -5.47
N MET A 33 1.97 -16.36 -6.38
CA MET A 33 0.62 -15.97 -5.97
C MET A 33 0.08 -17.11 -5.10
N PRO A 34 -0.33 -16.84 -3.85
CA PRO A 34 -0.92 -17.89 -3.03
C PRO A 34 -2.18 -18.39 -3.73
N ASN A 35 -2.15 -19.66 -4.17
CA ASN A 35 -3.31 -20.34 -4.74
C ASN A 35 -4.42 -20.63 -3.71
N SER A 36 -4.25 -20.19 -2.46
CA SER A 36 -5.26 -20.34 -1.42
C SER A 36 -6.27 -19.20 -1.50
N GLU A 37 -7.55 -19.56 -1.61
CA GLU A 37 -8.68 -18.62 -1.53
C GLU A 37 -8.63 -17.75 -0.26
N GLU A 38 -7.97 -18.22 0.80
CA GLU A 38 -7.77 -17.50 2.05
C GLU A 38 -6.86 -16.28 1.94
N ALA A 39 -5.90 -16.28 1.02
CA ALA A 39 -4.96 -15.19 0.86
C ALA A 39 -5.54 -14.00 0.06
N LEU A 40 -6.55 -14.24 -0.78
CA LEU A 40 -7.17 -13.26 -1.67
C LEU A 40 -8.56 -12.82 -1.19
N LYS A 41 -8.76 -12.72 0.13
CA LYS A 41 -10.06 -12.32 0.72
C LYS A 41 -10.19 -10.80 0.84
N LEU A 42 -11.31 -10.29 0.35
CA LEU A 42 -11.71 -8.88 0.48
C LEU A 42 -12.43 -8.57 1.81
N ASP A 43 -12.62 -9.56 2.69
CA ASP A 43 -13.48 -9.43 3.87
C ASP A 43 -13.04 -8.30 4.81
N ARG A 44 -11.72 -8.12 4.97
CA ARG A 44 -11.16 -7.00 5.75
C ARG A 44 -11.53 -5.64 5.15
N MET A 45 -11.45 -5.51 3.83
CA MET A 45 -11.84 -4.26 3.16
C MET A 45 -13.34 -4.04 3.18
N ARG A 46 -14.14 -5.09 2.97
CA ARG A 46 -15.60 -5.00 3.07
C ARG A 46 -16.05 -4.55 4.46
N GLU A 47 -15.46 -5.10 5.52
CA GLU A 47 -15.76 -4.68 6.89
C GLU A 47 -15.35 -3.22 7.16
N LEU A 48 -14.19 -2.78 6.64
CA LEU A 48 -13.78 -1.38 6.75
C LEU A 48 -14.79 -0.45 6.05
N LEU A 49 -15.17 -0.75 4.82
CA LEU A 49 -16.13 0.06 4.06
C LEU A 49 -17.50 0.09 4.75
N ARG A 50 -17.95 -1.04 5.30
CA ARG A 50 -19.19 -1.13 6.08
C ARG A 50 -19.17 -0.19 7.28
N ARG A 51 -18.06 -0.14 8.03
CA ARG A 51 -17.90 0.81 9.16
C ARG A 51 -17.90 2.27 8.74
N LEU A 52 -17.53 2.56 7.50
CA LEU A 52 -17.55 3.90 6.91
C LEU A 52 -18.90 4.25 6.25
N GLY A 53 -19.90 3.36 6.33
CA GLY A 53 -21.21 3.59 5.73
C GLY A 53 -21.27 3.32 4.23
N ASN A 54 -20.42 2.43 3.70
CA ASN A 54 -20.36 2.05 2.29
C ASN A 54 -20.24 3.23 1.30
N PRO A 55 -19.27 4.13 1.47
CA PRO A 55 -19.13 5.31 0.59
C PRO A 55 -18.91 4.95 -0.89
N GLN A 56 -18.39 3.75 -1.19
CA GLN A 56 -18.24 3.25 -2.56
C GLN A 56 -19.57 3.07 -3.31
N GLU A 57 -20.71 2.96 -2.61
CA GLU A 57 -22.03 2.76 -3.22
C GLU A 57 -22.71 4.09 -3.59
N SER A 58 -22.21 5.22 -3.07
CA SER A 58 -22.83 6.54 -3.24
C SER A 58 -22.15 7.42 -4.30
N MET A 59 -21.24 6.87 -5.10
CA MET A 59 -20.51 7.63 -6.11
C MET A 59 -20.31 6.84 -7.41
N PRO A 60 -20.33 7.50 -8.58
CA PRO A 60 -19.93 6.86 -9.83
C PRO A 60 -18.44 6.55 -9.79
N ILE A 61 -18.07 5.30 -10.12
CA ILE A 61 -16.70 4.80 -10.05
C ILE A 61 -16.29 4.23 -11.41
N VAL A 62 -15.07 4.55 -11.84
CA VAL A 62 -14.39 3.88 -12.96
C VAL A 62 -13.30 2.95 -12.40
N HIS A 63 -13.41 1.65 -12.68
CA HIS A 63 -12.42 0.65 -12.27
C HIS A 63 -11.46 0.32 -13.42
N VAL A 64 -10.16 0.57 -13.22
CA VAL A 64 -9.12 0.36 -14.25
C VAL A 64 -8.18 -0.77 -13.82
N ALA A 65 -8.13 -1.85 -14.60
CA ALA A 65 -7.26 -3.00 -14.35
C ALA A 65 -6.35 -3.29 -15.57
N GLY A 66 -5.22 -3.98 -15.35
CA GLY A 66 -4.32 -4.42 -16.42
C GLY A 66 -2.84 -4.43 -16.04
N THR A 67 -2.03 -5.20 -16.77
CA THR A 67 -0.58 -5.33 -16.51
C THR A 67 0.17 -4.04 -16.81
N LYS A 68 -0.22 -3.33 -17.89
CA LYS A 68 0.40 -2.09 -18.35
C LYS A 68 -0.68 -1.04 -18.64
N GLY A 69 -0.33 0.23 -18.57
CA GLY A 69 -1.21 1.34 -18.99
C GLY A 69 -2.26 1.79 -17.97
N LYS A 70 -2.62 0.98 -16.97
CA LYS A 70 -3.62 1.35 -15.93
C LYS A 70 -3.43 2.73 -15.28
N GLY A 71 -2.17 3.12 -15.01
CA GLY A 71 -1.86 4.45 -14.47
C GLY A 71 -2.11 5.57 -15.48
N SER A 72 -1.61 5.44 -16.70
CA SER A 72 -1.82 6.43 -17.78
C SER A 72 -3.30 6.55 -18.15
N THR A 73 -4.01 5.44 -18.26
CA THR A 73 -5.46 5.42 -18.53
C THR A 73 -6.25 6.11 -17.42
N ALA A 74 -5.95 5.81 -16.14
CA ALA A 74 -6.60 6.49 -15.02
C ALA A 74 -6.32 8.01 -15.03
N ALA A 75 -5.10 8.42 -15.37
CA ALA A 75 -4.75 9.84 -15.48
C ALA A 75 -5.50 10.53 -16.64
N MET A 76 -5.68 9.86 -17.78
CA MET A 76 -6.47 10.38 -18.90
C MET A 76 -7.95 10.50 -18.57
N ILE A 77 -8.50 9.57 -17.79
CA ILE A 77 -9.90 9.61 -17.32
C ILE A 77 -10.13 10.76 -16.32
N ALA A 78 -9.12 11.09 -15.52
CA ALA A 78 -9.21 12.13 -14.49
C ALA A 78 -8.93 13.56 -15.00
N ALA A 79 -8.51 13.72 -16.26
CA ALA A 79 -8.22 14.99 -16.90
C ALA A 79 -9.49 15.65 -17.46
#